data_AF-A0A0R3RRV6-F1
#
_entry.id   AF-A0A0R3RRV6-F1
#
_cell.length_a   1.000
_cell.length_b   1.000
_cell.length_c   1.000
_cell.angle_alpha   90.00
_cell.angle_beta   90.00
_cell.angle_gamma   90.00
#
_symmetry.space_group_name_H-M   'P 1'
#
loop_
_entity.id
_entity.type
_entity.pdbx_description
1 polymer ?
#
loop_
_entity_poly.entity_id
_entity_poly.type
_entity_poly.pdbx_seq_one_letter_code
_entity_poly.pdbx_strand_id
1 'polypeptide(L)'
;MVDVYSAGIVFFELCVPFYTQMERLEAIGKLKKGELSERFKTSFSDEAKLIKEMCRKNPEERLHAFEVVAELGKIGENMESLKNRIQELEKEIMRLRNLLRDHNITEI
;
A
#
# COMPACT_ATOMS: atom_id res chain seq x y z
N MET A 1 11.59 11.99 -17.13
CA MET A 1 10.57 13.05 -16.90
C MET A 1 10.63 13.57 -15.46
N VAL A 2 10.75 14.89 -15.25
CA VAL A 2 10.96 15.48 -13.90
C VAL A 2 9.73 15.31 -12.97
N ASP A 3 8.53 15.24 -13.52
CA ASP A 3 7.29 15.23 -12.72
C ASP A 3 7.11 13.94 -11.93
N VAL A 4 7.37 12.76 -12.52
CA VAL A 4 7.29 11.47 -11.82
C VAL A 4 8.25 11.41 -10.64
N TYR A 5 9.45 12.01 -10.78
CA TYR A 5 10.41 12.05 -9.68
C TYR A 5 9.88 12.89 -8.52
N SER A 6 9.36 14.07 -8.84
CA SER A 6 8.80 14.98 -7.86
C SER A 6 7.59 14.36 -7.16
N ALA A 7 6.73 13.69 -7.92
CA ALA A 7 5.61 12.92 -7.40
C ALA A 7 6.07 11.76 -6.48
N GLY A 8 7.19 11.11 -6.79
CA GLY A 8 7.76 10.04 -5.94
C GLY A 8 8.25 10.57 -4.58
N ILE A 9 8.83 11.77 -4.55
CA ILE A 9 9.18 12.45 -3.30
C ILE A 9 7.90 12.79 -2.51
N VAL A 10 6.89 13.39 -3.15
CA VAL A 10 5.61 13.71 -2.49
C VAL A 10 4.96 12.43 -1.95
N PHE A 11 4.97 11.35 -2.72
CA PHE A 11 4.41 10.07 -2.28
C PHE A 11 5.12 9.53 -1.04
N PHE A 12 6.45 9.59 -1.00
CA PHE A 12 7.22 9.24 0.19
C PHE A 12 6.84 10.09 1.41
N GLU A 13 6.66 11.41 1.22
CA GLU A 13 6.23 12.31 2.30
C GLU A 13 4.82 12.01 2.83
N LEU A 14 3.92 11.52 1.97
CA LEU A 14 2.59 11.09 2.41
C LEU A 14 2.64 9.83 3.29
N CYS A 15 3.61 8.95 3.06
CA CYS A 15 3.78 7.73 3.84
C CYS A 15 4.50 7.96 5.18
N VAL A 16 5.38 8.97 5.27
CA VAL A 16 6.21 9.22 6.46
C VAL A 16 5.92 10.61 7.04
N PRO A 17 5.23 10.72 8.18
CA PRO A 17 5.07 11.98 8.87
C PRO A 17 6.42 12.44 9.45
N PHE A 18 6.76 13.72 9.26
CA PHE A 18 7.94 14.35 9.84
C PHE A 18 7.53 15.38 10.89
N TYR A 19 8.21 15.40 12.04
CA TYR A 19 7.95 16.37 13.10
C TYR A 19 8.88 17.58 13.00
N THR A 20 10.05 17.40 12.38
CA THR A 20 11.02 18.47 12.18
C THR A 20 11.49 18.54 10.73
N GLN A 21 11.89 19.74 10.30
CA GLN A 21 12.46 19.94 8.96
C GLN A 21 13.78 19.20 8.75
N MET A 22 14.55 18.98 9.83
CA MET A 22 15.82 18.27 9.77
C MET A 22 15.63 16.78 9.42
N GLU A 23 14.68 16.11 10.07
CA GLU A 23 14.32 14.72 9.77
C GLU A 23 13.88 14.56 8.31
N ARG A 24 13.03 15.50 7.85
CA ARG A 24 12.56 15.54 6.46
C ARG A 24 13.72 15.65 5.47
N LEU A 25 14.64 16.58 5.71
CA LEU A 25 15.80 16.80 4.83
C LEU A 25 16.72 15.57 4.81
N GLU A 26 16.95 14.94 5.95
CA GLU A 26 17.77 13.73 6.04
C GLU A 26 17.10 12.56 5.29
N ALA A 27 15.81 12.33 5.52
CA ALA A 27 15.06 11.25 4.89
C ALA A 27 14.98 11.40 3.37
N ILE A 28 14.62 12.59 2.88
CA ILE A 28 14.61 12.88 1.44
C ILE A 28 16.04 12.81 0.87
N GLY A 29 17.05 13.25 1.61
CA GLY A 29 18.45 13.15 1.23
C GLY A 29 18.89 11.70 1.00
N LYS A 30 18.48 10.77 1.87
CA LYS A 30 18.69 9.32 1.70
C LYS A 30 17.94 8.78 0.50
N LEU A 31 16.66 9.14 0.33
CA LEU A 31 15.87 8.74 -0.83
C LEU A 31 16.51 9.16 -2.16
N LYS A 32 17.04 10.39 -2.25
CA LYS A 32 17.78 10.88 -3.42
C LYS A 32 19.03 10.05 -3.75
N LYS A 33 19.61 9.37 -2.76
CA LYS A 33 20.72 8.41 -2.95
C LYS A 33 20.24 7.00 -3.31
N GLY A 34 18.93 6.77 -3.36
CA GLY A 34 18.32 5.45 -3.58
C GLY A 34 18.17 4.63 -2.31
N GLU A 35 18.32 5.27 -1.14
CA GLU A 35 18.25 4.62 0.17
C GLU A 35 16.89 4.88 0.82
N LEU A 36 16.27 3.82 1.33
CA LEU A 36 15.08 3.86 2.16
C LEU A 36 15.38 3.12 3.46
N SER A 37 14.80 3.56 4.58
CA SER A 37 14.99 2.89 5.87
C SER A 37 14.36 1.48 5.85
N GLU A 38 14.95 0.53 6.56
CA GLU A 38 14.39 -0.83 6.65
C GLU A 38 12.97 -0.83 7.23
N ARG A 39 12.73 0.00 8.24
CA ARG A 39 11.39 0.20 8.82
C ARG A 39 10.37 0.62 7.76
N PHE A 40 10.75 1.50 6.82
CA PHE A 40 9.87 1.92 5.76
C PHE A 40 9.58 0.77 4.78
N LYS A 41 10.62 0.05 4.36
CA LYS A 41 10.48 -1.10 3.45
C LYS A 41 9.63 -2.23 4.04
N THR A 42 9.65 -2.42 5.35
CA THR A 42 8.82 -3.44 6.01
C THR A 42 7.39 -2.99 6.24
N SER A 43 7.17 -1.72 6.55
CA SER A 43 5.81 -1.20 6.82
C SER A 43 5.03 -0.86 5.55
N PHE A 44 5.73 -0.49 4.47
CA PHE A 44 5.16 -0.01 3.21
C PHE A 44 5.90 -0.66 2.03
N SER A 45 5.85 -1.99 1.94
CA SER A 45 6.73 -2.73 1.02
C SER A 45 6.47 -2.42 -0.45
N ASP A 46 5.21 -2.20 -0.83
CA ASP A 46 4.85 -1.98 -2.24
C ASP A 46 5.01 -0.52 -2.62
N GLU A 47 4.67 0.40 -1.73
CA GLU A 47 4.97 1.82 -1.87
C GLU A 47 6.49 2.04 -1.95
N ALA A 48 7.28 1.35 -1.12
CA ALA A 48 8.74 1.46 -1.16
C ALA A 48 9.34 1.01 -2.50
N LYS A 49 8.81 -0.06 -3.10
CA LYS A 49 9.21 -0.49 -4.46
C LYS A 49 8.83 0.58 -5.48
N LEU A 50 7.59 1.05 -5.47
CA LEU A 50 7.10 2.03 -6.43
C LEU A 50 7.86 3.37 -6.33
N ILE A 51 8.04 3.90 -5.12
CA ILE A 51 8.80 5.13 -4.86
C ILE A 51 10.23 5.00 -5.39
N LYS A 52 10.88 3.83 -5.22
CA LYS A 52 12.24 3.60 -5.72
C LYS A 52 12.30 3.71 -7.24
N GLU A 53 11.30 3.16 -7.94
CA GLU A 53 11.21 3.21 -9.40
C GLU A 53 10.87 4.63 -9.91
N MET A 54 9.99 5.36 -9.21
CA MET A 54 9.67 6.76 -9.49
C MET A 54 10.87 7.69 -9.26
N CYS A 55 11.71 7.40 -8.27
CA CYS A 55 12.85 8.22 -7.88
C CYS A 55 14.20 7.74 -8.45
N ARG A 56 14.20 6.94 -9.52
CA ARG A 56 15.46 6.60 -10.23
C ARG A 56 16.13 7.85 -10.79
N LYS A 57 17.46 7.91 -10.64
CA LYS A 57 18.26 9.08 -11.09
C LYS A 57 18.24 9.22 -12.60
N ASN A 58 18.42 8.11 -13.32
CA ASN A 58 18.35 8.06 -14.77
C ASN A 58 16.89 8.24 -15.21
N PRO A 59 16.54 9.29 -15.98
CA PRO A 59 15.18 9.51 -16.46
C PRO A 59 14.64 8.40 -17.36
N GLU A 60 15.51 7.68 -18.07
CA GLU A 60 15.14 6.58 -18.98
C GLU A 60 14.77 5.29 -18.24
N GLU A 61 15.29 5.12 -17.02
CA GLU A 61 14.98 3.96 -16.19
C GLU A 61 13.75 4.17 -15.30
N ARG A 62 13.25 5.40 -15.26
CA ARG A 62 12.14 5.83 -14.40
C ARG A 62 10.82 5.47 -15.05
N LEU A 63 9.88 4.97 -14.25
CA LEU A 63 8.52 4.69 -14.71
C LEU A 63 7.88 5.91 -15.37
N HIS A 64 7.12 5.66 -16.42
CA HIS A 64 6.21 6.65 -16.99
C HIS A 64 4.98 6.82 -16.09
N ALA A 65 4.33 7.98 -16.20
CA ALA A 65 3.17 8.30 -15.36
C ALA A 65 2.04 7.27 -15.45
N PHE A 66 1.79 6.70 -16.64
CA PHE A 66 0.76 5.67 -16.83
C PHE A 66 1.12 4.36 -16.10
N GLU A 67 2.40 4.00 -16.05
CA GLU A 67 2.87 2.82 -15.33
C GLU A 67 2.75 3.02 -13.82
N VAL A 68 3.06 4.22 -13.32
CA VAL A 68 2.84 4.57 -11.91
C VAL A 68 1.39 4.41 -11.51
N VAL A 69 0.44 4.87 -12.34
CA VAL A 69 -1.00 4.72 -12.07
C VAL A 69 -1.41 3.25 -12.06
N ALA A 70 -0.89 2.45 -12.98
CA ALA A 70 -1.17 1.02 -13.03
C ALA A 70 -0.64 0.28 -11.78
N GLU A 71 0.56 0.63 -11.30
CA GLU A 71 1.11 0.06 -10.07
C GLU A 71 0.36 0.55 -8.82
N LEU A 72 0.00 1.84 -8.73
CA LEU A 72 -0.81 2.36 -7.63
C LEU A 72 -2.15 1.65 -7.50
N GLY A 73 -2.79 1.28 -8.62
CA GLY A 73 -4.05 0.51 -8.60
C GLY A 73 -3.92 -0.89 -8.01
N LYS A 74 -2.69 -1.41 -7.86
CA LYS A 74 -2.39 -2.69 -7.22
C LYS A 74 -1.98 -2.54 -5.75
N ILE A 75 -1.59 -1.34 -5.33
CA ILE A 75 -1.15 -1.06 -3.96
C ILE A 75 -2.38 -0.84 -3.07
N GLY A 76 -2.48 -1.63 -2.00
CA GLY A 76 -3.62 -1.65 -1.08
C GLY A 76 -4.69 -2.67 -1.48
N GLU A 77 -5.48 -3.12 -0.50
CA GLU A 77 -6.66 -3.93 -0.81
C GLU A 77 -7.64 -3.09 -1.63
N ASN A 78 -7.90 -3.49 -2.88
CA ASN A 78 -8.92 -2.81 -3.66
C ASN A 78 -10.30 -3.04 -2.98
N MET A 79 -11.19 -2.05 -3.09
CA MET A 79 -12.54 -2.12 -2.51
C MET A 79 -13.29 -3.39 -2.95
N GLU A 80 -12.96 -3.93 -4.12
CA GLU A 80 -13.55 -5.15 -4.67
C GLU A 80 -13.12 -6.41 -3.90
N SER A 81 -11.84 -6.53 -3.54
CA SER A 81 -11.30 -7.60 -2.71
C SER A 81 -11.95 -7.58 -1.34
N LEU A 82 -12.09 -6.39 -0.75
CA LEU A 82 -12.75 -6.22 0.54
C LEU A 82 -14.23 -6.61 0.47
N LYS A 83 -14.95 -6.18 -0.58
CA LYS A 83 -16.34 -6.60 -0.82
C LYS A 83 -16.47 -8.13 -0.95
N ASN A 84 -15.56 -8.77 -1.69
CA ASN A 84 -15.54 -10.22 -1.85
C ASN A 84 -15.34 -10.92 -0.50
N ARG A 85 -14.39 -10.45 0.32
CA ARG A 85 -14.16 -10.97 1.67
C ARG A 85 -15.39 -10.81 2.57
N ILE A 86 -16.07 -9.66 2.51
CA ILE A 86 -17.30 -9.41 3.27
C ILE A 86 -18.38 -10.42 2.86
N GLN A 87 -18.62 -10.60 1.55
CA GLN A 87 -19.63 -11.55 1.07
C GLN A 87 -19.33 -12.99 1.48
N GLU A 88 -18.06 -13.38 1.49
CA GLU A 88 -17.65 -14.73 1.89
C GLU A 88 -17.85 -14.95 3.39
N LEU A 89 -17.49 -13.95 4.22
CA LEU A 89 -17.75 -13.95 5.65
C LEU A 89 -19.25 -13.99 5.97
N GLU A 90 -20.09 -13.24 5.23
CA GLU A 90 -21.55 -13.25 5.40
C GLU A 90 -22.15 -14.64 5.11
N LYS A 91 -21.69 -15.32 4.06
CA LYS A 91 -22.10 -16.69 3.74
C LYS A 91 -21.73 -17.66 4.85
N GLU A 92 -20.53 -17.53 5.42
CA GLU A 92 -20.08 -18.40 6.49
C GLU A 92 -20.88 -18.15 7.79
N ILE A 93 -21.14 -16.89 8.14
CA ILE A 93 -22.03 -16.53 9.26
C ILE A 93 -23.40 -17.17 9.08
N MET A 94 -23.96 -17.14 7.87
CA MET A 94 -25.27 -17.75 7.60
C MET A 94 -25.25 -19.26 7.77
N ARG A 95 -24.20 -19.95 7.27
CA ARG A 95 -24.04 -21.40 7.48
C ARG A 95 -23.94 -21.75 8.96
N LEU A 96 -23.08 -21.06 9.70
CA LEU A 96 -22.88 -21.32 11.13
C LEU A 96 -24.18 -21.11 11.92
N ARG A 97 -24.95 -20.06 11.60
CA ARG A 97 -26.27 -19.82 12.22
C ARG A 97 -27.27 -20.93 11.93
N ASN A 98 -27.27 -21.48 10.72
CA ASN A 98 -28.14 -22.61 10.37
C ASN A 98 -27.73 -23.87 11.13
N LEU A 99 -26.43 -24.19 11.19
CA LEU A 99 -25.93 -25.33 11.95
C LEU A 99 -26.32 -25.23 13.44
N LEU A 100 -26.13 -24.07 14.05
CA LEU A 100 -26.53 -23.87 15.45
C LEU A 100 -28.04 -24.01 15.65
N ARG A 101 -28.86 -23.59 14.68
CA ARG A 101 -30.31 -23.78 14.71
C ARG A 101 -30.69 -25.26 14.64
N ASP A 102 -30.05 -26.00 13.74
CA ASP A 102 -30.31 -27.43 13.53
C ASP A 102 -29.88 -28.28 14.74
N HIS A 103 -28.87 -27.82 15.50
CA HIS A 103 -28.42 -28.47 16.74
C HIS A 103 -29.17 -28.01 18.00
N ASN A 104 -30.00 -26.95 17.93
CA ASN A 104 -30.81 -26.45 19.06
C ASN A 104 -32.25 -27.02 19.09
N ILE A 105 -32.52 -28.11 18.36
CA ILE A 105 -33.79 -28.85 18.44
C ILE A 105 -33.47 -30.33 18.74
N THR A 106 -32.99 -30.62 19.95
CA THR A 106 -33.07 -31.98 20.53
C THR A 106 -32.89 -32.08 22.05
N GLU A 107 -33.11 -31.00 22.83
CA GLU A 107 -33.26 -31.14 24.29
C GLU A 107 -34.34 -30.17 24.80
N ILE A 108 -35.60 -30.65 24.80
CA ILE A 108 -36.65 -30.52 25.84
C ILE A 108 -37.72 -31.55 25.51
#